data_AF-A0A3L6NFM5-F1
#
_entry.id   AF-A0A3L6NFM5-F1
#
_cell.length_a   1.000
_cell.length_b   1.000
_cell.length_c   1.000
_cell.angle_alpha   90.00
_cell.angle_beta   90.00
_cell.angle_gamma   90.00
#
_symmetry.space_group_name_H-M   'P 1'
#
loop_
_entity.id
_entity.type
_entity.pdbx_description
1 polymer ?
#
loop_
_entity_poly.entity_id
_entity_poly.type
_entity_poly.pdbx_seq_one_letter_code
_entity_poly.pdbx_strand_id
1 'polypeptide(L)'
;MLSDDRTDNDLYSLYNLGHILAVIRDLPNHIACMDLMRLALRISRAEYTRAVASYEAEDIQMEIAMAKGETFIRSFLSLPDEPKTAFFWCDGCRADITFASEIWTCLSESGSIQLDDKCYKKLKEGIQGPVCSKEHEHYWVPKRNMEEIDAVPVGSVELGDEVISFEAWKEKIRGQYVPSCIST
;
A
#
# COMPACT_ATOMS: atom_id res chain seq x y z
N MET A 1 6.12 0.15 10.25
CA MET A 1 5.71 -0.74 9.12
C MET A 1 4.32 -1.32 9.28
N LEU A 2 3.85 -1.80 10.45
CA LEU A 2 2.40 -1.80 10.80
C LEU A 2 2.22 -1.84 12.34
N SER A 3 3.27 -1.53 13.10
CA SER A 3 3.35 -1.72 14.54
C SER A 3 3.51 -0.40 15.30
N ASP A 4 3.48 0.70 14.57
CA ASP A 4 3.57 2.06 15.10
C ASP A 4 2.31 2.82 14.67
N ASP A 5 2.03 3.95 15.33
CA ASP A 5 0.80 4.73 15.11
C ASP A 5 0.82 5.53 13.79
N ARG A 6 1.80 5.31 12.89
CA ARG A 6 2.01 6.11 11.69
C ARG A 6 2.05 5.25 10.43
N THR A 7 0.93 5.19 9.73
CA THR A 7 0.82 4.37 8.50
C THR A 7 1.54 4.93 7.27
N ASP A 8 2.09 6.15 7.35
CA ASP A 8 2.81 6.79 6.25
C ASP A 8 4.15 6.10 5.95
N ASN A 9 4.86 5.67 7.00
CA ASN A 9 6.13 4.94 6.89
C ASN A 9 5.93 3.51 6.37
N ASP A 10 4.73 2.98 6.54
CA ASP A 10 4.35 1.62 6.17
C ASP A 10 4.36 1.45 4.65
N LEU A 11 3.79 2.41 3.92
CA LEU A 11 3.72 2.38 2.46
C LEU A 11 5.11 2.27 1.82
N TYR A 12 6.04 3.13 2.23
CA TYR A 12 7.39 3.14 1.65
C TYR A 12 8.18 1.88 1.99
N SER A 13 8.05 1.40 3.24
CA SER A 13 8.75 0.20 3.70
C SER A 13 8.22 -1.06 3.00
N LEU A 14 6.90 -1.17 2.85
CA LEU A 14 6.24 -2.28 2.13
C LEU A 14 6.53 -2.22 0.63
N TYR A 15 6.59 -1.03 0.03
CA TYR A 15 6.99 -0.82 -1.36
C TYR A 15 8.41 -1.35 -1.61
N ASN A 16 9.38 -0.95 -0.78
CA ASN A 16 10.76 -1.41 -0.89
C ASN A 16 10.91 -2.91 -0.67
N LEU A 17 10.25 -3.46 0.35
CA LEU A 17 10.25 -4.90 0.60
C LEU A 17 9.63 -5.66 -0.58
N GLY A 18 8.50 -5.18 -1.11
CA GLY A 18 7.85 -5.71 -2.29
C GLY A 18 8.80 -5.77 -3.50
N HIS A 19 9.63 -4.75 -3.71
CA HIS A 19 10.62 -4.79 -4.78
C HIS A 19 11.66 -5.89 -4.61
N ILE A 20 12.20 -6.03 -3.40
CA ILE A 20 13.18 -7.08 -3.10
C ILE A 20 12.56 -8.45 -3.35
N LEU A 21 11.32 -8.67 -2.90
CA LEU A 21 10.59 -9.92 -3.10
C LEU A 21 10.31 -10.22 -4.57
N ALA A 22 9.99 -9.19 -5.36
CA ALA A 22 9.88 -9.32 -6.81
C ALA A 22 11.23 -9.65 -7.47
N VAL A 23 12.36 -9.09 -7.01
CA VAL A 23 13.70 -9.44 -7.51
C VAL A 23 14.00 -10.93 -7.33
N ILE A 24 13.64 -11.50 -6.17
CA ILE A 24 13.90 -12.91 -5.86
C ILE A 24 12.77 -13.86 -6.27
N ARG A 25 11.76 -13.36 -6.99
CA ARG A 25 10.61 -14.13 -7.52
C ARG A 25 9.77 -14.77 -6.41
N ASP A 26 9.78 -14.17 -5.22
CA ASP A 26 8.87 -14.52 -4.14
C ASP A 26 7.55 -13.76 -4.31
N LEU A 27 6.79 -14.21 -5.30
CA LEU A 27 5.54 -13.57 -5.71
C LEU A 27 4.47 -13.58 -4.62
N PRO A 28 4.27 -14.65 -3.83
CA PRO A 28 3.31 -14.61 -2.72
C PRO A 28 3.59 -13.49 -1.73
N ASN A 29 4.83 -13.32 -1.28
CA ASN A 29 5.16 -12.24 -0.36
C ASN A 29 5.16 -10.87 -1.04
N HIS A 30 5.51 -10.79 -2.33
CA HIS A 30 5.39 -9.54 -3.10
C HIS A 30 3.93 -9.06 -3.16
N ILE A 31 2.98 -9.96 -3.42
CA ILE A 31 1.54 -9.65 -3.42
C ILE A 31 1.06 -9.29 -2.02
N ALA A 32 1.52 -10.00 -0.98
CA ALA A 32 1.21 -9.66 0.40
C ALA A 32 1.65 -8.22 0.76
N CYS A 33 2.80 -7.76 0.27
CA CYS A 33 3.21 -6.35 0.42
C CYS A 33 2.21 -5.38 -0.23
N MET A 34 1.66 -5.71 -1.41
CA MET A 34 0.64 -4.89 -2.07
C MET A 34 -0.66 -4.81 -1.28
N ASP A 35 -1.09 -5.92 -0.68
CA ASP A 35 -2.29 -5.95 0.14
C ASP A 35 -2.12 -5.15 1.43
N LEU A 36 -0.94 -5.25 2.06
CA LEU A 36 -0.62 -4.45 3.25
C LEU A 36 -0.52 -2.95 2.92
N MET A 37 -0.04 -2.57 1.73
CA MET A 37 -0.08 -1.18 1.27
C MET A 37 -1.51 -0.68 1.13
N ARG A 38 -2.41 -1.50 0.55
CA ARG A 38 -3.84 -1.18 0.49
C ARG A 38 -4.44 -1.03 1.90
N LEU A 39 -4.11 -1.93 2.82
CA LEU A 39 -4.56 -1.85 4.21
C LEU A 39 -4.10 -0.53 4.87
N ALA A 40 -2.83 -0.16 4.70
CA ALA A 40 -2.29 1.10 5.22
C ALA A 40 -3.05 2.32 4.67
N LEU A 41 -3.37 2.34 3.36
CA LEU A 41 -4.19 3.42 2.77
C LEU A 41 -5.61 3.45 3.34
N ARG A 42 -6.25 2.30 3.58
CA ARG A 42 -7.58 2.23 4.20
C ARG A 42 -7.57 2.75 5.63
N ILE A 43 -6.58 2.37 6.43
CA ILE A 43 -6.41 2.86 7.80
C ILE A 43 -6.18 4.37 7.80
N SER A 44 -5.27 4.85 6.96
CA SER A 44 -4.98 6.28 6.80
C SER A 44 -6.24 7.07 6.40
N ARG A 45 -7.08 6.52 5.52
CA ARG A 45 -8.37 7.12 5.15
C ARG A 45 -9.34 7.21 6.34
N ALA A 46 -9.44 6.14 7.13
CA ALA A 46 -10.29 6.13 8.32
C ALA A 46 -9.79 7.10 9.40
N GLU A 47 -8.48 7.26 9.56
CA GLU A 47 -7.85 8.27 10.41
C GLU A 47 -8.15 9.69 9.93
N TYR A 48 -7.97 9.95 8.63
CA TYR A 48 -8.31 11.22 8.02
C TYR A 48 -9.78 11.59 8.26
N THR A 49 -10.73 10.67 8.04
CA THR A 49 -12.15 10.95 8.30
C THR A 49 -12.41 11.30 9.77
N ARG A 50 -11.77 10.60 10.72
CA ARG A 50 -11.88 10.93 12.15
C ARG A 50 -11.26 12.29 12.49
N ALA A 51 -10.12 12.60 11.87
CA ALA A 51 -9.43 13.87 12.07
C ALA A 51 -10.24 15.05 11.52
N VAL A 52 -10.84 14.92 10.32
CA VAL A 52 -11.73 15.94 9.75
C VAL A 52 -12.95 16.16 10.63
N ALA A 53 -13.62 15.10 11.08
CA ALA A 53 -14.77 15.24 11.98
C ALA A 53 -14.39 15.92 13.31
N SER A 54 -13.18 15.65 13.82
CA SER A 54 -12.67 16.31 15.03
C SER A 54 -12.34 17.79 14.78
N TYR A 55 -11.72 18.10 13.65
CA TYR A 55 -11.44 19.47 13.21
C TYR A 55 -12.73 20.31 13.11
N GLU A 56 -13.77 19.76 12.45
CA GLU A 56 -15.07 20.44 12.31
C GLU A 56 -15.77 20.63 13.66
N ALA A 57 -15.68 19.65 14.57
CA ALA A 57 -16.22 19.79 15.91
C ALA A 57 -15.49 20.86 16.74
N GLU A 58 -14.17 20.99 16.58
CA GLU A 58 -13.38 22.06 17.22
C GLU A 58 -13.76 23.44 16.68
N ASP A 59 -14.04 23.58 15.38
CA ASP A 59 -14.51 24.85 14.80
C ASP A 59 -15.83 25.30 15.45
N ILE A 60 -16.78 24.39 15.67
CA ILE A 60 -18.05 24.68 16.36
C ILE A 60 -17.79 25.07 17.83
N GLN A 61 -16.93 24.34 18.54
CA GLN A 61 -16.60 24.64 19.94
C GLN A 61 -15.90 26.00 20.08
N MET A 62 -15.03 26.34 19.14
CA MET A 62 -14.38 27.64 19.07
C MET A 62 -15.40 28.76 18.92
N GLU A 63 -16.36 28.65 17.99
CA GLU A 63 -17.43 29.64 17.80
C GLU A 63 -18.25 29.84 19.08
N ILE A 64 -18.60 28.74 19.77
CA ILE A 64 -19.34 28.79 21.05
C ILE A 64 -18.52 29.49 22.14
N ALA A 65 -17.23 29.16 22.27
CA ALA A 65 -16.35 29.76 23.27
C ALA A 65 -16.17 31.27 23.01
N MET A 66 -15.96 31.65 21.75
CA MET A 66 -15.85 33.06 21.34
C MET A 66 -17.14 33.84 21.67
N ALA A 67 -18.31 33.26 21.42
CA ALA A 67 -19.59 33.89 21.77
C ALA A 67 -19.75 34.10 23.30
N LYS A 68 -19.11 33.28 24.12
CA LYS A 68 -19.08 33.40 25.60
C LYS A 68 -17.95 34.28 26.12
N GLY A 69 -17.06 34.79 25.26
CA GLY A 69 -15.85 35.51 25.66
C GLY A 69 -14.79 34.60 26.31
N GLU A 70 -14.86 33.30 26.07
CA GLU A 70 -13.93 32.28 26.57
C GLU A 70 -12.81 32.04 25.55
N THR A 71 -11.64 31.63 26.03
CA THR A 71 -10.52 31.23 25.17
C THR A 71 -10.63 29.74 24.85
N PHE A 72 -10.50 29.38 23.57
CA PHE A 72 -10.46 27.99 23.11
C PHE A 72 -9.11 27.68 22.46
N ILE A 73 -8.46 26.59 22.90
CA ILE A 73 -7.20 26.12 22.33
C ILE A 73 -7.51 24.93 21.44
N ARG A 74 -7.21 25.07 20.14
CA ARG A 74 -7.43 24.04 19.13
C ARG A 74 -6.38 22.94 19.23
N SER A 75 -6.75 21.71 18.94
CA SER A 75 -5.79 20.63 18.70
C SER A 75 -5.31 20.64 17.24
N PHE A 76 -6.17 21.09 16.32
CA PHE A 76 -5.83 21.21 14.90
C PHE A 76 -5.57 22.66 14.50
N LEU A 77 -4.41 22.90 13.89
CA LEU A 77 -4.04 24.22 13.35
C LEU A 77 -4.61 24.48 11.95
N SER A 78 -4.90 23.42 11.20
CA SER A 78 -5.47 23.45 9.86
C SER A 78 -6.28 22.19 9.61
N LEU A 79 -7.06 22.19 8.52
CA LEU A 79 -7.69 20.99 8.01
C LEU A 79 -6.61 19.91 7.78
N PRO A 80 -6.83 18.65 8.20
CA PRO A 80 -5.92 17.55 7.90
C PRO A 80 -5.72 17.36 6.39
N ASP A 81 -4.53 16.91 5.99
CA ASP A 81 -4.24 16.58 4.59
C ASP A 81 -4.94 15.29 4.17
N GLU A 82 -5.56 15.29 2.98
CA GLU A 82 -6.23 14.11 2.44
C GLU A 82 -5.20 13.04 2.03
N PRO A 83 -5.33 11.79 2.51
CA PRO A 83 -4.38 10.74 2.16
C PRO A 83 -4.58 10.28 0.72
N LYS A 84 -3.51 9.74 0.13
CA LYS A 84 -3.56 9.11 -1.19
C LYS A 84 -4.53 7.92 -1.21
N THR A 85 -5.09 7.63 -2.36
CA THR A 85 -6.03 6.51 -2.58
C THR A 85 -5.43 5.35 -3.35
N ALA A 86 -4.35 5.61 -4.10
CA ALA A 86 -3.65 4.62 -4.90
C ALA A 86 -2.24 4.35 -4.34
N PHE A 87 -1.82 3.08 -4.39
CA PHE A 87 -0.47 2.67 -4.01
C PHE A 87 0.44 2.45 -5.23
N PHE A 88 -0.15 2.31 -6.42
CA PHE A 88 0.56 2.37 -7.72
C PHE A 88 -0.26 3.15 -8.75
N TRP A 89 0.34 3.39 -9.90
CA TRP A 89 -0.32 3.79 -11.14
C TRP A 89 0.11 2.84 -12.25
N CYS A 90 -0.70 2.72 -13.30
CA CYS A 90 -0.26 2.09 -14.54
C CYS A 90 0.82 2.97 -15.17
N ASP A 91 2.04 2.47 -15.34
CA ASP A 91 3.13 3.25 -15.92
C ASP A 91 2.91 3.57 -17.42
N GLY A 92 1.99 2.85 -18.07
CA GLY A 92 1.64 3.08 -19.46
C GLY A 92 0.63 4.21 -19.70
N CYS A 93 -0.39 4.34 -18.84
CA CYS A 93 -1.50 5.30 -19.02
C CYS A 93 -1.72 6.24 -17.84
N ARG A 94 -0.98 6.07 -16.74
CA ARG A 94 -1.10 6.80 -15.47
C ARG A 94 -2.44 6.66 -14.75
N ALA A 95 -3.26 5.67 -15.11
CA ALA A 95 -4.45 5.34 -14.34
C ALA A 95 -4.06 4.83 -12.94
N ASP A 96 -4.76 5.29 -11.92
CA ASP A 96 -4.55 4.86 -10.54
C ASP A 96 -4.83 3.35 -10.38
N ILE A 97 -3.96 2.68 -9.63
CA ILE A 97 -4.13 1.29 -9.21
C ILE A 97 -4.35 1.31 -7.70
N THR A 98 -5.60 1.09 -7.31
CA THR A 98 -6.05 1.07 -5.91
C THR A 98 -6.18 -0.35 -5.36
N PHE A 99 -6.02 -1.37 -6.21
CA PHE A 99 -6.08 -2.78 -5.85
C PHE A 99 -5.26 -3.62 -6.82
N ALA A 100 -4.42 -4.51 -6.28
CA ALA A 100 -3.54 -5.37 -7.05
C ALA A 100 -4.33 -6.59 -7.54
N SER A 101 -5.08 -6.40 -8.62
CA SER A 101 -5.87 -7.42 -9.29
C SER A 101 -5.92 -7.11 -10.77
N GLU A 102 -5.69 -8.12 -11.60
CA GLU A 102 -5.71 -7.98 -13.05
C GLU A 102 -4.70 -6.93 -13.55
N ILE A 103 -3.49 -6.95 -12.97
CA ILE A 103 -2.36 -6.09 -13.33
C ILE A 103 -1.14 -6.91 -13.73
N TRP A 104 -0.33 -6.35 -14.63
CA TRP A 104 0.94 -6.91 -15.05
C TRP A 104 2.09 -6.23 -14.33
N THR A 105 2.88 -7.00 -13.59
CA THR A 105 4.07 -6.54 -12.87
C THR A 105 5.34 -6.94 -13.60
N CYS A 106 6.22 -5.99 -13.92
CA CYS A 106 7.51 -6.30 -14.52
C CYS A 106 8.51 -6.81 -13.46
N LEU A 107 8.89 -8.08 -13.51
CA LEU A 107 9.86 -8.67 -12.58
C LEU A 107 11.30 -8.32 -12.93
N SER A 108 11.61 -8.07 -14.19
CA SER A 108 12.94 -7.59 -14.61
C SER A 108 13.27 -6.22 -14.02
N GLU A 109 12.25 -5.38 -13.81
CA GLU A 109 12.37 -4.06 -13.17
C GLU A 109 12.00 -4.12 -11.68
N SER A 110 12.28 -5.24 -11.02
CA SER A 110 12.06 -5.42 -9.57
C SER A 110 10.61 -5.22 -9.13
N GLY A 111 9.62 -5.36 -10.01
CA GLY A 111 8.22 -5.08 -9.71
C GLY A 111 7.87 -3.59 -9.60
N SER A 112 8.75 -2.68 -10.05
CA SER A 112 8.51 -1.23 -10.06
C SER A 112 7.60 -0.76 -11.19
N ILE A 113 7.51 -1.53 -12.27
CA ILE A 113 6.62 -1.24 -13.38
C ILE A 113 5.34 -2.04 -13.27
N GLN A 114 4.21 -1.33 -13.25
CA GLN A 114 2.86 -1.91 -13.20
C GLN A 114 2.08 -1.47 -14.44
N LEU A 115 1.41 -2.41 -15.11
CA LEU A 115 0.64 -2.13 -16.33
C LEU A 115 -0.75 -2.76 -16.22
N ASP A 116 -1.77 -2.00 -16.61
CA ASP A 116 -3.06 -2.60 -16.93
C ASP A 116 -2.95 -3.51 -18.17
N ASP A 117 -3.95 -4.37 -18.37
CA ASP A 117 -3.96 -5.32 -19.49
C ASP A 117 -3.87 -4.64 -20.88
N LYS A 118 -4.44 -3.44 -21.05
CA LYS A 118 -4.37 -2.72 -22.33
C LYS A 118 -2.97 -2.21 -22.60
N CYS A 119 -2.32 -1.63 -21.60
CA CYS A 119 -0.95 -1.13 -21.68
C CYS A 119 0.07 -2.26 -21.82
N TYR A 120 -0.15 -3.41 -21.16
CA TYR A 120 0.68 -4.59 -21.36
C TYR A 120 0.57 -5.12 -22.80
N LYS A 121 -0.63 -5.20 -23.39
CA LYS A 121 -0.81 -5.60 -24.80
C LYS A 121 -0.05 -4.68 -25.76
N LYS A 122 -0.18 -3.36 -25.57
CA LYS A 122 0.58 -2.35 -26.32
C LYS A 122 2.10 -2.53 -26.18
N LEU A 123 2.56 -2.88 -24.97
CA LEU A 123 3.97 -3.19 -24.73
C LEU A 123 4.41 -4.39 -25.56
N LYS A 124 3.64 -5.49 -25.54
CA LYS A 124 3.97 -6.70 -26.30
C LYS A 124 3.98 -6.48 -27.82
N GLU A 125 3.15 -5.57 -28.31
CA GLU A 125 3.12 -5.14 -29.71
C GLU A 125 4.26 -4.17 -30.09
N GLY A 126 5.00 -3.65 -29.10
CA GLY A 126 6.10 -2.69 -29.32
C GLY A 126 5.64 -1.27 -29.62
N ILE A 127 4.39 -0.92 -29.27
CA ILE A 127 3.79 0.40 -29.48
C ILE A 127 3.62 1.20 -28.19
N GLN A 128 3.96 0.61 -27.04
CA GLN A 128 4.09 1.34 -25.79
C GLN A 128 5.39 2.14 -25.79
N GLY A 129 5.37 3.36 -25.24
CA GLY A 129 6.57 4.19 -25.06
C GLY A 129 7.65 3.53 -24.18
N PRO A 130 8.75 4.23 -23.85
CA PRO A 130 9.93 3.67 -23.16
C PRO A 130 9.68 3.40 -21.66
N VAL A 131 8.58 2.72 -21.34
CA VAL A 131 8.12 2.41 -19.98
C VAL A 131 8.68 1.08 -19.49
N CYS A 132 8.79 0.11 -20.40
CA CYS A 132 9.31 -1.23 -20.14
C CYS A 132 9.77 -1.83 -21.48
N SER A 133 10.50 -2.94 -21.44
CA SER A 133 10.79 -3.75 -22.64
C SER A 133 9.80 -4.90 -22.77
N LYS A 134 9.42 -5.24 -24.00
CA LYS A 134 8.55 -6.39 -24.28
C LYS A 134 9.23 -7.74 -23.99
N GLU A 135 10.55 -7.76 -23.90
CA GLU A 135 11.39 -8.92 -23.58
C GLU A 135 11.51 -9.15 -22.07
N HIS A 136 11.14 -8.18 -21.24
CA HIS A 136 11.18 -8.34 -19.79
C HIS A 136 10.24 -9.45 -19.32
N GLU A 137 10.61 -10.05 -18.20
CA GLU A 137 9.78 -11.00 -17.48
C GLU A 137 8.64 -10.22 -16.81
N HIS A 138 7.41 -10.63 -17.08
CA HIS A 138 6.22 -10.03 -16.49
C HIS A 138 5.38 -11.11 -15.80
N TYR A 139 4.86 -10.76 -14.63
CA TYR A 139 3.93 -11.57 -13.88
C TYR A 139 2.52 -11.00 -14.00
N TRP A 140 1.55 -11.87 -14.24
CA TRP A 140 0.14 -11.51 -14.18
C TRP A 140 -0.38 -11.73 -12.76
N VAL A 141 -0.81 -10.65 -12.11
CA VAL A 141 -1.59 -10.74 -10.89
C VAL A 141 -3.02 -11.12 -11.29
N PRO A 142 -3.49 -12.32 -10.92
CA PRO A 142 -4.80 -12.78 -11.36
C PRO A 142 -5.91 -11.91 -10.78
N LYS A 143 -7.12 -12.15 -11.27
CA LYS A 143 -8.31 -11.56 -10.67
C LYS A 143 -8.44 -12.00 -9.23
N ARG A 144 -8.65 -11.03 -8.33
CA ARG A 144 -8.80 -11.24 -6.89
C ARG A 144 -10.08 -10.59 -6.40
N ASN A 145 -10.61 -11.10 -5.30
CA ASN A 145 -11.79 -10.53 -4.67
C ASN A 145 -11.38 -9.47 -3.65
N MET A 146 -11.73 -8.21 -3.93
CA MET A 146 -11.41 -7.09 -3.05
C MET A 146 -12.03 -7.24 -1.66
N GLU A 147 -13.24 -7.79 -1.56
CA GLU A 147 -13.95 -7.96 -0.27
C GLU A 147 -13.26 -9.00 0.61
N GLU A 148 -12.73 -10.08 0.02
CA GLU A 148 -11.98 -11.11 0.73
C GLU A 148 -10.66 -10.54 1.29
N ILE A 149 -9.89 -9.84 0.45
CA ILE A 149 -8.66 -9.18 0.88
C ILE A 149 -8.96 -8.12 1.95
N ASP A 150 -10.06 -7.38 1.79
CA ASP A 150 -10.43 -6.32 2.72
C ASP A 150 -10.98 -6.83 4.05
N ALA A 151 -11.39 -8.12 4.11
CA ALA A 151 -11.85 -8.80 5.31
C ALA A 151 -10.71 -9.40 6.15
N VAL A 152 -9.47 -9.43 5.63
CA VAL A 152 -8.30 -9.85 6.40
C VAL A 152 -8.16 -8.96 7.63
N PRO A 153 -8.09 -9.54 8.85
CA PRO A 153 -8.02 -8.74 10.08
C PRO A 153 -6.79 -7.84 10.12
N VAL A 154 -6.96 -6.63 10.67
CA VAL A 154 -5.84 -5.73 10.96
C VAL A 154 -4.80 -6.46 11.82
N GLY A 155 -3.53 -6.33 11.46
CA GLY A 155 -2.43 -7.07 12.11
C GLY A 155 -2.24 -8.50 11.61
N SER A 156 -2.92 -8.88 10.52
CA SER A 156 -2.75 -10.17 9.83
C SER A 156 -2.34 -9.97 8.37
N VAL A 157 -1.79 -11.03 7.78
CA VAL A 157 -1.32 -11.10 6.40
C VAL A 157 -1.86 -12.37 5.77
N GLU A 158 -2.47 -12.25 4.60
CA GLU A 158 -2.86 -13.39 3.77
C GLU A 158 -1.70 -13.80 2.87
N LEU A 159 -1.38 -15.09 2.86
CA LEU A 159 -0.31 -15.70 2.06
C LEU A 159 -0.80 -17.00 1.45
N GLY A 160 -1.25 -16.94 0.19
CA GLY A 160 -1.87 -18.10 -0.45
C GLY A 160 -3.13 -18.49 0.32
N ASP A 161 -3.19 -19.72 0.84
CA ASP A 161 -4.35 -20.24 1.55
C ASP A 161 -4.31 -19.99 3.08
N GLU A 162 -3.28 -19.30 3.57
CA GLU A 162 -3.06 -19.08 5.02
C GLU A 162 -3.22 -17.60 5.39
N VAL A 163 -3.87 -17.33 6.52
CA VAL A 163 -3.84 -16.02 7.19
C VAL A 163 -2.99 -16.15 8.45
N ILE A 164 -1.89 -15.40 8.51
CA ILE A 164 -0.97 -15.39 9.64
C ILE A 164 -0.88 -14.00 10.28
N SER A 165 -0.41 -13.90 11.52
CA SER A 165 -0.18 -12.59 12.12
C SER A 165 0.96 -11.86 11.42
N PHE A 166 0.90 -10.52 11.41
CA PHE A 166 1.94 -9.67 10.83
C PHE A 166 3.31 -9.90 11.48
N GLU A 167 3.35 -10.17 12.79
CA GLU A 167 4.60 -10.54 13.47
C GLU A 167 5.13 -11.89 12.99
N ALA A 168 4.28 -12.91 12.87
CA ALA A 168 4.70 -14.21 12.35
C ALA A 168 5.19 -14.12 10.89
N TRP A 169 4.54 -13.28 10.09
CA TRP A 169 4.98 -12.99 8.72
C TRP A 169 6.37 -12.36 8.66
N LYS A 170 6.64 -11.35 9.50
CA LYS A 170 7.97 -10.74 9.60
C LYS A 170 9.03 -11.75 10.03
N GLU A 171 8.75 -12.61 11.01
CA GLU A 171 9.68 -13.67 11.41
C GLU A 171 9.94 -14.67 10.28
N LYS A 172 8.91 -15.04 9.52
CA LYS A 172 9.05 -15.90 8.34
C LYS A 172 9.98 -15.29 7.29
N ILE A 173 9.78 -14.02 6.93
CA ILE A 173 10.65 -13.30 6.00
C ILE A 173 12.09 -13.21 6.53
N ARG A 174 12.28 -12.87 7.82
CA ARG A 174 13.61 -12.80 8.42
C ARG A 174 14.32 -14.15 8.38
N GLY A 175 13.64 -15.22 8.78
CA GLY A 175 14.21 -16.57 8.77
C GLY A 175 14.57 -17.07 7.38
N GLN A 176 13.85 -16.61 6.35
CA GLN A 176 14.12 -16.99 4.96
C GLN A 176 15.26 -16.19 4.31
N TYR A 177 15.35 -14.89 4.60
CA TYR A 177 16.16 -13.98 3.78
C TYR A 177 17.24 -13.22 4.54
N VAL A 178 17.20 -13.20 5.87
CA VAL A 178 18.25 -12.58 6.69
C VAL A 178 19.13 -13.70 7.22
N PRO A 179 20.41 -13.79 6.79
CA PRO A 179 21.31 -14.79 7.33
C PRO A 179 21.36 -14.65 8.85
N SER A 180 21.06 -15.74 9.56
CA SER A 180 21.39 -15.80 10.98
C SER A 180 22.92 -15.68 11.08
N CYS A 181 23.41 -14.58 11.65
CA CYS A 181 24.81 -14.46 12.01
C CYS A 181 25.09 -15.50 13.10
N ILE A 182 25.38 -16.74 12.70
CA ILE A 182 25.91 -17.74 13.62
C ILE A 182 27.35 -17.32 13.91
N SER A 183 27.54 -16.71 15.09
CA SER A 183 28.84 -16.57 15.72
C SER A 183 29.47 -17.97 15.81
N THR A 184 30.56 -18.16 15.07
CA THR A 184 31.46 -19.31 15.23
C THR A 184 32.57 -18.95 16.19
#